data_AF-A0A1H4I0E0-F1
#
_entry.id   AF-A0A1H4I0E0-F1
#
_cell.length_a   1.000
_cell.length_b   1.000
_cell.length_c   1.000
_cell.angle_alpha   90.00
_cell.angle_beta   90.00
_cell.angle_gamma   90.00
#
_symmetry.space_group_name_H-M   'P 1'
#
loop_
_entity.id
_entity.type
_entity.pdbx_description
1 polymer ?
#
loop_
_entity_poly.entity_id
_entity_poly.type
_entity_poly.pdbx_seq_one_letter_code
_entity_poly.pdbx_strand_id
1 'polypeptide(L)'
;MTTGDILTLFASLTAALCTLLTLWQLNSSQGKQRLIETVTKQRIEWINKIRLCFSEYSELMERIPVERTTDNKIGELQFKLSYLCTHIDMLLNPKEIVTQRYIEKRDQIKRYLWDDYSKEYSPVEYYSMMQDLQYLQQVILKSEWKRLKRESRSGKEVNDMNAIHFETAEDIDPGRFIRLLHK
;
A
#
# COMPACT_ATOMS: atom_id res chain seq x y z
N MET A 1 22.87 -26.17 59.41
CA MET A 1 23.04 -25.66 58.03
C MET A 1 24.45 -25.18 57.87
N THR A 2 25.17 -25.73 56.90
CA THR A 2 26.47 -25.22 56.52
C THR A 2 26.30 -23.93 55.71
N THR A 3 27.33 -23.10 55.64
CA THR A 3 27.34 -21.92 54.75
C THR A 3 27.10 -22.31 53.28
N GLY A 4 27.50 -23.52 52.89
CA GLY A 4 27.24 -24.10 51.56
C GLY A 4 25.76 -24.36 51.27
N ASP A 5 24.98 -24.80 52.27
CA ASP A 5 23.53 -25.05 52.12
C ASP A 5 22.75 -23.74 51.92
N ILE A 6 23.20 -22.66 52.57
CA ILE A 6 22.61 -21.33 52.41
C ILE A 6 22.87 -20.80 50.99
N LEU A 7 24.11 -20.95 50.50
CA LEU A 7 24.50 -20.52 49.16
C LEU A 7 23.73 -21.26 48.04
N THR A 8 23.54 -22.57 48.17
CA THR A 8 22.77 -23.36 47.20
C THR A 8 21.27 -23.02 47.21
N LEU A 9 20.70 -22.71 48.38
CA LEU A 9 19.34 -22.20 48.50
C LEU A 9 19.16 -20.83 47.82
N PHE A 10 20.09 -19.90 48.03
CA PHE A 10 20.05 -18.60 47.35
C PHE A 10 20.24 -18.72 45.82
N ALA A 11 21.15 -19.59 45.36
CA ALA A 11 21.37 -19.82 43.94
C ALA A 11 20.13 -20.44 43.25
N SER A 12 19.45 -21.38 43.91
CA SER A 12 18.22 -21.99 43.38
C SER A 12 17.03 -21.02 43.37
N LEU A 13 16.89 -20.17 44.39
CA LEU A 13 15.87 -19.12 44.45
C LEU A 13 16.05 -18.06 43.36
N THR A 14 17.30 -17.61 43.15
CA THR A 14 17.61 -16.63 42.09
C THR A 14 17.39 -17.21 40.71
N ALA A 15 17.79 -18.47 40.47
CA ALA A 15 17.50 -19.17 39.23
C ALA A 15 15.99 -19.30 38.97
N ALA A 16 15.21 -19.67 40.01
CA ALA A 16 13.76 -19.77 39.91
C ALA A 16 13.07 -18.41 39.63
N LEU A 17 13.57 -17.33 40.22
CA LEU A 17 13.05 -15.99 39.95
C LEU A 17 13.33 -15.57 38.50
N CYS A 18 14.54 -15.85 37.99
CA CYS A 18 14.90 -15.58 36.59
C CYS A 18 14.06 -16.39 35.59
N THR A 19 13.76 -17.66 35.88
CA THR A 19 12.89 -18.47 35.00
C THR A 19 11.44 -17.98 35.01
N LEU A 20 10.93 -17.55 36.17
CA LEU A 20 9.59 -16.95 36.27
C LEU A 20 9.49 -15.62 35.50
N LEU A 21 10.51 -14.77 35.61
CA LEU A 21 10.56 -13.50 34.86
C LEU A 21 10.63 -13.73 33.35
N THR A 22 11.46 -14.68 32.90
CA THR A 22 11.55 -15.01 31.47
C THR A 22 10.25 -15.63 30.95
N LEU A 23 9.60 -16.52 31.70
CA LEU A 23 8.29 -17.08 31.34
C LEU A 23 7.19 -16.03 31.25
N TRP A 24 7.13 -15.10 32.21
CA TRP A 24 6.18 -14.00 32.19
C TRP A 24 6.39 -13.09 30.97
N GLN A 25 7.65 -12.73 30.69
CA GLN A 25 8.02 -11.93 29.54
C GLN A 25 7.64 -12.63 28.23
N LEU A 26 7.95 -13.93 28.10
CA LEU A 26 7.60 -14.76 26.93
C LEU A 26 6.08 -14.83 26.71
N ASN A 27 5.31 -15.07 27.77
CA ASN A 27 3.86 -15.20 27.68
C ASN A 27 3.20 -13.88 27.27
N SER A 28 3.72 -12.76 27.80
CA SER A 28 3.23 -11.41 27.44
C SER A 28 3.57 -11.02 25.99
N SER A 29 4.65 -11.55 25.41
CA SER A 29 5.09 -11.23 24.05
C SER A 29 4.43 -12.10 22.98
N GLN A 30 4.06 -13.34 23.29
CA GLN A 30 3.47 -14.28 22.33
C GLN A 30 2.15 -13.78 21.70
N GLY A 31 1.24 -13.23 22.51
CA GLY A 31 -0.04 -12.72 22.00
C GLY A 31 0.13 -11.54 21.04
N LYS A 32 1.04 -10.60 21.39
CA LYS A 32 1.37 -9.45 20.54
C LYS A 32 2.00 -9.89 19.21
N GLN A 33 2.89 -10.87 19.27
CA GLN A 33 3.57 -11.39 18.09
C GLN A 33 2.61 -12.08 17.11
N ARG A 34 1.69 -12.92 17.61
CA ARG A 34 0.66 -13.55 16.76
C ARG A 34 -0.25 -12.53 16.07
N LEU A 35 -0.62 -11.45 16.78
CA LEU A 35 -1.43 -10.37 16.21
C LEU A 35 -0.66 -9.64 15.09
N ILE A 36 0.61 -9.30 15.32
CA ILE A 36 1.47 -8.66 14.33
C ILE A 36 1.64 -9.56 13.09
N GLU A 37 1.87 -10.86 13.26
CA GLU A 37 1.99 -11.83 12.17
C GLU A 37 0.70 -11.91 11.35
N THR A 38 -0.45 -11.96 12.03
CA THR A 38 -1.77 -12.01 11.37
C THR A 38 -2.04 -10.74 10.56
N VAL A 39 -1.81 -9.56 11.16
CA VAL A 39 -1.97 -8.26 10.49
C VAL A 39 -1.02 -8.13 9.31
N THR A 40 0.24 -8.56 9.48
CA THR A 40 1.25 -8.59 8.41
C THR A 40 0.79 -9.44 7.23
N LYS A 41 0.30 -10.65 7.49
CA LYS A 41 -0.22 -11.55 6.45
C LYS A 41 -1.39 -10.91 5.70
N GLN A 42 -2.38 -10.39 6.43
CA GLN A 42 -3.55 -9.73 5.83
C GLN A 42 -3.15 -8.51 4.98
N ARG A 43 -2.16 -7.73 5.42
CA ARG A 43 -1.67 -6.60 4.64
C ARG A 43 -0.92 -7.04 3.38
N ILE A 44 -0.11 -8.10 3.44
CA ILE A 44 0.55 -8.67 2.24
C ILE A 44 -0.51 -9.13 1.23
N GLU A 45 -1.55 -9.82 1.69
CA GLU A 45 -2.69 -10.24 0.85
C GLU A 45 -3.38 -9.02 0.23
N TRP A 46 -3.65 -7.97 1.01
CA TRP A 46 -4.21 -6.71 0.51
C TRP A 46 -3.30 -6.05 -0.55
N ILE A 47 -1.99 -5.90 -0.30
CA ILE A 47 -1.01 -5.33 -1.24
C ILE A 47 -1.02 -6.10 -2.56
N ASN A 48 -1.08 -7.43 -2.50
CA ASN A 48 -1.11 -8.25 -3.71
C ASN A 48 -2.44 -8.10 -4.47
N LYS A 49 -3.58 -8.01 -3.77
CA LYS A 49 -4.88 -7.75 -4.41
C LYS A 49 -4.89 -6.40 -5.13
N ILE A 50 -4.47 -5.32 -4.48
CA ILE A 50 -4.46 -4.00 -5.11
C ILE A 50 -3.46 -3.93 -6.28
N ARG A 51 -2.31 -4.61 -6.18
CA ARG A 51 -1.36 -4.73 -7.30
C ARG A 51 -1.99 -5.41 -8.52
N LEU A 52 -2.73 -6.50 -8.32
CA LEU A 52 -3.45 -7.18 -9.40
C LEU A 52 -4.50 -6.25 -10.03
N CYS A 53 -5.32 -5.58 -9.21
CA CYS A 53 -6.30 -4.61 -9.70
C CYS A 53 -5.65 -3.48 -10.50
N PHE A 54 -4.51 -2.92 -10.06
CA PHE A 54 -3.77 -1.91 -10.81
C PHE A 54 -3.21 -2.45 -12.13
N SER A 55 -2.74 -3.69 -12.17
CA SER A 55 -2.26 -4.33 -13.39
C SER A 55 -3.38 -4.52 -14.40
N GLU A 56 -4.51 -5.09 -13.98
CA GLU A 56 -5.70 -5.29 -14.82
C GLU A 56 -6.28 -3.95 -15.30
N TYR A 57 -6.32 -2.95 -14.42
CA TYR A 57 -6.74 -1.60 -14.76
C TYR A 57 -5.84 -1.01 -15.85
N SER A 58 -4.51 -1.13 -15.70
CA SER A 58 -3.55 -0.60 -16.67
C SER A 58 -3.65 -1.30 -18.01
N GLU A 59 -3.84 -2.62 -18.04
CA GLU A 59 -4.09 -3.37 -19.28
C GLU A 59 -5.33 -2.84 -20.02
N LEU A 60 -6.45 -2.65 -19.32
CA LEU A 60 -7.66 -2.11 -19.95
C LEU A 60 -7.46 -0.70 -20.47
N MET A 61 -6.75 0.14 -19.72
CA MET A 61 -6.45 1.51 -20.13
C MET A 61 -5.64 1.53 -21.42
N GLU A 62 -4.63 0.66 -21.59
CA GLU A 62 -3.86 0.57 -22.84
C GLU A 62 -4.68 0.03 -24.02
N ARG A 63 -5.68 -0.82 -23.76
CA ARG A 63 -6.55 -1.39 -24.81
C ARG A 63 -7.59 -0.40 -25.32
N ILE A 64 -8.10 0.49 -24.47
CA ILE A 64 -9.19 1.43 -24.85
C ILE A 64 -8.81 2.33 -26.03
N PRO A 65 -7.63 2.99 -26.07
CA PRO A 65 -7.21 3.78 -27.22
C PRO A 65 -7.16 2.99 -28.53
N VAL A 66 -6.70 1.73 -28.47
CA VAL A 66 -6.63 0.85 -29.65
C VAL A 66 -8.04 0.56 -30.17
N GLU A 67 -8.94 0.14 -29.29
CA GLU A 67 -10.32 -0.23 -29.67
C GLU A 67 -11.15 0.98 -30.10
N ARG A 68 -10.77 2.19 -29.66
CA ARG A 68 -11.36 3.45 -30.14
C ARG A 68 -11.02 3.72 -31.61
N THR A 69 -9.87 3.26 -32.09
CA THR A 69 -9.48 3.43 -33.51
C THR A 69 -10.15 2.41 -34.45
N THR A 70 -10.63 1.30 -33.91
CA THR A 70 -11.18 0.17 -34.70
C THR A 70 -12.71 0.11 -34.73
N ASP A 71 -13.41 1.10 -34.17
CA ASP A 71 -14.89 1.18 -34.07
C ASP A 71 -15.54 -0.05 -33.41
N ASN A 72 -14.79 -0.74 -32.55
CA ASN A 72 -15.25 -1.90 -31.81
C ASN A 72 -16.08 -1.50 -30.58
N LYS A 73 -16.79 -2.48 -29.99
CA LYS A 73 -17.65 -2.30 -28.81
C LYS A 73 -16.87 -1.87 -27.55
N ILE A 74 -16.61 -0.58 -27.42
CA ILE A 74 -16.00 0.06 -26.23
C ILE A 74 -16.84 -0.19 -24.95
N GLY A 75 -18.15 -0.45 -25.10
CA GLY A 75 -19.08 -0.61 -23.97
C GLY A 75 -18.66 -1.68 -22.96
N GLU A 76 -18.23 -2.87 -23.41
CA GLU A 76 -17.80 -3.94 -22.49
C GLU A 76 -16.55 -3.54 -21.69
N LEU A 77 -15.59 -2.87 -22.34
CA LEU A 77 -14.38 -2.36 -21.68
C LEU A 77 -14.72 -1.28 -20.66
N GLN A 78 -15.69 -0.42 -20.96
CA GLN A 78 -16.14 0.63 -20.05
C GLN A 78 -16.77 0.06 -18.77
N PHE A 79 -17.61 -0.98 -18.90
CA PHE A 79 -18.17 -1.68 -17.74
C PHE A 79 -17.09 -2.34 -16.90
N LYS A 80 -16.17 -3.09 -17.53
CA LYS A 80 -15.06 -3.74 -16.82
C LYS A 80 -14.14 -2.73 -16.12
N LEU A 81 -13.87 -1.60 -16.77
CA LEU A 81 -13.06 -0.55 -16.19
C LEU A 81 -13.75 0.11 -14.98
N SER A 82 -15.05 0.38 -15.09
CA SER A 82 -15.83 0.92 -13.97
C SER A 82 -15.87 -0.05 -12.78
N TYR A 83 -16.01 -1.35 -13.05
CA TYR A 83 -15.91 -2.39 -12.02
C TYR A 83 -14.56 -2.37 -11.30
N LEU A 84 -13.45 -2.28 -12.06
CA LEU A 84 -12.10 -2.20 -11.48
C LEU A 84 -11.88 -0.92 -10.69
N CYS A 85 -12.36 0.24 -11.16
CA CYS A 85 -12.30 1.50 -10.41
C CYS A 85 -12.96 1.35 -9.04
N THR A 86 -14.17 0.79 -8.99
CA THR A 86 -14.87 0.55 -7.72
C THR A 86 -14.11 -0.41 -6.81
N HIS A 87 -13.51 -1.48 -7.36
CA HIS A 87 -12.71 -2.41 -6.57
C HIS A 87 -11.46 -1.76 -5.98
N ILE A 88 -10.77 -0.94 -6.78
CA ILE A 88 -9.63 -0.16 -6.32
C ILE A 88 -10.07 0.82 -5.22
N ASP A 89 -11.16 1.54 -5.40
CA ASP A 89 -11.65 2.52 -4.43
C ASP A 89 -12.05 1.86 -3.09
N MET A 90 -12.59 0.64 -3.12
CA MET A 90 -12.88 -0.14 -1.92
C MET A 90 -11.63 -0.65 -1.20
N LEU A 91 -10.52 -0.82 -1.91
CA LEU A 91 -9.26 -1.28 -1.35
C LEU A 91 -8.43 -0.12 -0.79
N LEU A 92 -8.53 1.08 -1.36
CA LEU A 92 -7.73 2.24 -0.97
C LEU A 92 -8.40 3.04 0.16
N ASN A 93 -7.59 3.79 0.92
CA ASN A 93 -8.07 4.68 1.95
C ASN A 93 -8.31 6.09 1.37
N PRO A 94 -9.57 6.58 1.27
CA PRO A 94 -9.89 7.86 0.62
C PRO A 94 -9.41 9.08 1.42
N LYS A 95 -8.97 8.91 2.67
CA LYS A 95 -8.43 9.99 3.50
C LYS A 95 -6.95 10.29 3.21
N GLU A 96 -6.28 9.41 2.48
CA GLU A 96 -4.87 9.60 2.12
C GLU A 96 -4.73 10.52 0.91
N ILE A 97 -3.81 11.48 1.01
CA ILE A 97 -3.58 12.48 -0.05
C ILE A 97 -3.23 11.80 -1.37
N VAL A 98 -2.36 10.78 -1.35
CA VAL A 98 -1.97 10.04 -2.56
C VAL A 98 -3.16 9.35 -3.23
N THR A 99 -4.10 8.82 -2.45
CA THR A 99 -5.32 8.17 -2.96
C THR A 99 -6.23 9.20 -3.62
N GLN A 100 -6.40 10.37 -3.01
CA GLN A 100 -7.18 11.46 -3.60
C GLN A 100 -6.59 11.89 -4.94
N ARG A 101 -5.27 12.09 -5.01
CA ARG A 101 -4.57 12.42 -6.27
C ARG A 101 -4.68 11.31 -7.31
N TYR A 102 -4.64 10.05 -6.90
CA TYR A 102 -4.86 8.91 -7.79
C TYR A 102 -6.26 8.95 -8.40
N ILE A 103 -7.30 9.16 -7.60
CA ILE A 103 -8.69 9.27 -8.05
C ILE A 103 -8.85 10.45 -9.01
N GLU A 104 -8.33 11.64 -8.65
CA GLU A 104 -8.35 12.83 -9.51
C GLU A 104 -7.73 12.57 -10.88
N LYS A 105 -6.54 11.95 -10.90
CA LYS A 105 -5.81 11.64 -12.13
C LYS A 105 -6.53 10.59 -12.97
N ARG A 106 -7.04 9.53 -12.33
CA ARG A 106 -7.84 8.49 -12.96
C ARG A 106 -9.07 9.10 -13.65
N ASP A 107 -9.79 9.95 -12.93
CA ASP A 107 -11.01 10.59 -13.42
C ASP A 107 -10.70 11.58 -14.55
N GLN A 108 -9.55 12.26 -14.51
CA GLN A 108 -9.05 13.08 -15.62
C GLN A 108 -8.85 12.24 -16.89
N ILE A 109 -8.18 11.08 -16.78
CA ILE A 109 -7.93 10.21 -17.94
C ILE A 109 -9.24 9.62 -18.47
N LYS A 110 -10.14 9.22 -17.56
CA LYS A 110 -11.52 8.80 -17.85
C LYS A 110 -12.23 9.83 -18.74
N ARG A 111 -12.28 11.09 -18.30
CA ARG A 111 -12.91 12.18 -19.07
C ARG A 111 -12.22 12.39 -20.42
N TYR A 112 -10.88 12.35 -20.45
CA TYR A 112 -10.11 12.49 -21.69
C TYR A 112 -10.45 11.40 -22.73
N LEU A 113 -10.67 10.16 -22.28
CA LEU A 113 -11.01 9.05 -23.17
C LEU A 113 -12.47 9.05 -23.65
N TRP A 114 -13.41 9.52 -22.82
CA TRP A 114 -14.85 9.33 -23.07
C TRP A 114 -15.65 10.61 -23.31
N ASP A 115 -15.32 11.72 -22.64
CA ASP A 115 -16.17 12.91 -22.66
C ASP A 115 -15.73 13.91 -23.74
N ASP A 116 -14.45 13.89 -24.13
CA ASP A 116 -13.88 14.89 -25.04
C ASP A 116 -13.79 14.39 -26.49
N TYR A 117 -14.92 13.89 -27.05
CA TYR A 117 -15.01 13.59 -28.49
C TYR A 117 -14.73 14.82 -29.39
N SER A 118 -14.72 16.02 -28.82
CA SER A 118 -14.47 17.29 -29.52
C SER A 118 -12.99 17.63 -29.70
N LYS A 119 -12.09 17.05 -28.88
CA LYS A 119 -10.65 17.23 -29.02
C LYS A 119 -10.02 16.04 -29.73
N GLU A 120 -9.08 16.34 -30.61
CA GLU A 120 -8.27 15.33 -31.28
C GLU A 120 -7.48 14.54 -30.23
N TYR A 121 -7.63 13.22 -30.24
CA TYR A 121 -6.92 12.34 -29.33
C TYR A 121 -5.41 12.50 -29.54
N SER A 122 -4.70 12.97 -28.53
CA SER A 122 -3.24 13.03 -28.47
C SER A 122 -2.68 11.83 -27.71
N PRO A 123 -1.98 10.89 -28.38
CA PRO A 123 -1.29 9.80 -27.68
C PRO A 123 -0.26 10.31 -26.68
N VAL A 124 0.43 11.41 -26.99
CA VAL A 124 1.48 11.99 -26.14
C VAL A 124 0.90 12.48 -24.81
N GLU A 125 -0.23 13.21 -24.86
CA GLU A 125 -0.90 13.69 -23.65
C GLU A 125 -1.44 12.53 -22.82
N TYR A 126 -2.07 11.55 -23.49
CA TYR A 126 -2.56 10.33 -22.84
C TYR A 126 -1.45 9.58 -22.09
N TYR A 127 -0.32 9.30 -22.76
CA TYR A 127 0.80 8.61 -22.15
C TYR A 127 1.39 9.40 -20.98
N SER A 128 1.48 10.73 -21.10
CA SER A 128 1.93 11.57 -19.98
C SER A 128 1.00 11.43 -18.76
N MET A 129 -0.32 11.40 -18.95
CA MET A 129 -1.26 11.20 -17.85
C MET A 129 -1.19 9.79 -17.26
N MET A 130 -1.03 8.77 -18.10
CA MET A 130 -0.86 7.39 -17.66
C MET A 130 0.41 7.20 -16.83
N GLN A 131 1.52 7.84 -17.19
CA GLN A 131 2.74 7.82 -16.38
C GLN A 131 2.53 8.47 -15.00
N ASP A 132 1.76 9.56 -14.92
CA ASP A 132 1.43 10.18 -13.64
C ASP A 132 0.54 9.27 -12.78
N LEU A 133 -0.40 8.57 -13.40
CA LEU A 133 -1.25 7.59 -12.70
C LEU A 133 -0.43 6.40 -12.19
N GLN A 134 0.45 5.84 -13.03
CA GLN A 134 1.36 4.75 -12.66
C GLN A 134 2.31 5.16 -11.54
N TYR A 135 2.81 6.39 -11.57
CA TYR A 135 3.60 6.94 -10.47
C TYR A 135 2.82 6.89 -9.15
N LEU A 136 1.58 7.38 -9.12
CA LEU A 136 0.75 7.36 -7.91
C LEU A 136 0.46 5.93 -7.42
N GLN A 137 0.19 4.99 -8.34
CA GLN A 137 0.05 3.56 -8.00
C GLN A 137 1.33 2.99 -7.35
N GLN A 138 2.51 3.34 -7.89
CA GLN A 138 3.78 2.92 -7.31
C GLN A 138 4.00 3.53 -5.92
N VAL A 139 3.67 4.80 -5.72
CA VAL A 139 3.76 5.46 -4.41
C VAL A 139 2.91 4.70 -3.39
N ILE A 140 1.64 4.42 -3.71
CA ILE A 140 0.73 3.65 -2.84
C ILE A 140 1.35 2.29 -2.46
N LEU A 141 1.73 1.48 -3.45
CA LEU A 141 2.25 0.14 -3.23
C LEU A 141 3.56 0.12 -2.44
N LYS A 142 4.51 1.00 -2.80
CA LYS A 142 5.84 1.04 -2.17
C LYS A 142 5.76 1.64 -0.76
N SER A 143 4.86 2.58 -0.52
CA SER A 143 4.63 3.17 0.81
C SER A 143 4.07 2.13 1.77
N GLU A 144 3.10 1.34 1.33
CA GLU A 144 2.55 0.26 2.14
C GLU A 144 3.56 -0.85 2.41
N TRP A 145 4.43 -1.16 1.44
CA TRP A 145 5.56 -2.06 1.67
C TRP A 145 6.58 -1.48 2.68
N LYS A 146 6.83 -0.17 2.62
CA LYS A 146 7.72 0.55 3.55
C LYS A 146 7.13 0.58 4.96
N ARG A 147 5.83 0.85 5.10
CA ARG A 147 5.06 0.75 6.35
C ARG A 147 5.19 -0.63 6.95
N LEU A 148 4.89 -1.67 6.17
CA LEU A 148 4.98 -3.06 6.62
C LEU A 148 6.37 -3.41 7.18
N LYS A 149 7.44 -3.00 6.48
CA LYS A 149 8.82 -3.20 6.96
C LYS A 149 9.10 -2.45 8.26
N ARG A 150 8.58 -1.22 8.42
CA ARG A 150 8.74 -0.43 9.65
C ARG A 150 8.02 -1.09 10.82
N GLU A 151 6.77 -1.48 10.63
CA GLU A 151 5.95 -2.13 11.68
C GLU A 151 6.50 -3.50 12.09
N SER A 152 6.96 -4.30 11.12
CA SER A 152 7.59 -5.60 11.40
C SER A 152 8.88 -5.47 12.22
N ARG A 153 9.68 -4.41 11.98
CA ARG A 153 10.91 -4.14 12.73
C ARG A 153 10.63 -3.56 14.12
N SER A 154 9.65 -2.66 14.24
CA SER A 154 9.36 -1.96 15.49
C SER A 154 8.42 -2.73 16.42
N GLY A 155 7.65 -3.69 15.87
CA GLY A 155 6.55 -4.35 16.56
C GLY A 155 5.39 -3.40 16.92
N LYS A 156 5.33 -2.22 16.28
CA LYS A 156 4.35 -1.16 16.57
C LYS A 156 3.75 -0.64 15.26
N GLU A 157 2.48 -0.30 15.29
CA GLU A 157 1.79 0.36 14.19
C GLU A 157 2.42 1.71 13.86
N VAL A 158 2.51 2.05 12.56
CA VAL A 158 2.93 3.37 12.11
C VAL A 158 1.70 4.25 11.95
N ASN A 159 1.69 5.40 12.63
CA ASN A 159 0.57 6.33 12.62
C ASN A 159 0.64 7.37 11.50
N ASP A 160 1.84 7.71 11.04
CA ASP A 160 2.03 8.77 10.03
C ASP A 160 2.26 8.17 8.64
N MET A 161 1.16 7.84 7.97
CA MET A 161 1.21 7.36 6.60
C MET A 161 1.55 8.45 5.59
N ASN A 162 1.22 9.71 5.88
CA ASN A 162 1.52 10.82 4.96
C ASN A 162 3.02 11.05 4.84
N ALA A 163 3.77 10.98 5.95
CA ALA A 163 5.23 11.04 5.90
C ALA A 163 5.82 9.90 5.05
N ILE A 164 5.30 8.67 5.19
CA ILE A 164 5.75 7.55 4.36
C ILE A 164 5.44 7.80 2.88
N HIS A 165 4.25 8.29 2.56
CA HIS A 165 3.86 8.62 1.19
C HIS A 165 4.78 9.67 0.59
N PHE A 166 5.07 10.75 1.30
CA PHE A 166 5.91 11.83 0.80
C PHE A 166 7.36 11.39 0.62
N GLU A 167 7.94 10.72 1.61
CA GLU A 167 9.29 10.15 1.51
C GLU A 167 9.39 9.18 0.32
N THR A 168 8.41 8.30 0.15
CA THR A 168 8.39 7.34 -0.98
C THR A 168 8.17 8.03 -2.33
N ALA A 169 7.33 9.07 -2.37
CA ALA A 169 7.04 9.84 -3.57
C ALA A 169 8.26 10.61 -4.07
N GLU A 170 8.96 11.27 -3.15
CA GLU A 170 10.21 11.98 -3.42
C GLU A 170 11.31 11.01 -3.87
N ASP A 171 11.44 9.85 -3.22
CA ASP A 171 12.40 8.80 -3.58
C ASP A 171 12.20 8.27 -5.02
N ILE A 172 10.95 8.17 -5.49
CA ILE A 172 10.63 7.62 -6.82
C ILE A 172 10.89 8.63 -7.93
N ASP A 173 10.36 9.84 -7.80
CA ASP A 173 10.48 10.91 -8.81
C ASP A 173 10.18 12.26 -8.13
N PRO A 174 11.22 13.04 -7.78
CA PRO A 174 11.06 14.34 -7.14
C PRO A 174 10.24 15.33 -7.97
N GLY A 175 10.35 15.28 -9.30
CA GLY A 175 9.63 16.17 -10.20
C GLY A 175 8.12 15.90 -10.20
N ARG A 176 7.73 14.62 -10.23
CA ARG A 176 6.33 14.20 -10.08
C ARG A 176 5.81 14.44 -8.68
N PHE A 177 6.63 14.24 -7.64
CA PHE A 177 6.26 14.55 -6.26
C PHE A 177 5.83 16.01 -6.10
N ILE A 178 6.68 16.95 -6.55
CA ILE A 178 6.40 18.38 -6.48
C ILE A 178 5.13 18.72 -7.28
N ARG A 179 4.97 18.15 -8.48
CA ARG A 179 3.83 18.43 -9.35
C ARG A 179 2.50 17.90 -8.81
N LEU A 180 2.50 16.70 -8.25
CA LEU A 180 1.29 15.93 -7.95
C LEU A 180 0.89 15.93 -6.48
N LEU A 181 1.83 16.04 -5.54
CA LEU A 181 1.58 15.81 -4.11
C LEU A 181 1.94 16.99 -3.19
N HIS A 182 2.82 17.89 -3.62
CA HIS A 182 3.30 19.00 -2.79
C HIS A 182 2.44 20.28 -2.88
N LYS A 183 1.39 20.30 -3.72
CA LYS A 183 0.50 21.45 -3.91
C LYS A 183 -0.72 21.42 -3.01
#